data_AF-G8YR26-F1
#
_entry.id   AF-G8YR26-F1
#
_cell.length_a   1.000
_cell.length_b   1.000
_cell.length_c   1.000
_cell.angle_alpha   90.00
_cell.angle_beta   90.00
_cell.angle_gamma   90.00
#
_symmetry.space_group_name_H-M   'P 1'
#
loop_
_entity.id
_entity.type
_entity.pdbx_description
1 polymer ?
#
loop_
_entity_poly.entity_id
_entity_poly.type
_entity_poly.pdbx_seq_one_letter_code
_entity_poly.pdbx_strand_id
1 'polypeptide(L)'
;MFKRLNTSSIRATNKTIFREPQSVLIFQSKWYSLKSNNRITTWLNYVHEVDQRQKELEQTPESQKIISLMNSIEDKPELVYILAAFLHDLKSIGIDQNNDPEVRTKLKWKFRVYYLLKLLKMHNVFWEQCRFLEMSQHRHILNFDPVDIGLLDPSNFPKDVFDELQSGKYKSINLKTIDPVGVFARNPFRD
;
A
#
# COMPACT_ATOMS: atom_id res chain seq x y z
N MET A 1 13.11 56.89 -42.80
CA MET A 1 11.88 57.58 -42.38
C MET A 1 11.41 56.90 -41.10
N PHE A 2 11.57 57.59 -39.97
CA PHE A 2 11.24 57.13 -38.62
C PHE A 2 9.76 57.36 -38.30
N LYS A 3 9.16 56.46 -37.49
CA LYS A 3 8.20 56.68 -36.39
C LYS A 3 8.01 55.29 -35.73
N ARG A 4 8.58 54.92 -34.56
CA ARG A 4 8.57 55.49 -33.19
C ARG A 4 7.12 55.81 -32.77
N LEU A 5 6.59 55.40 -31.61
CA LEU A 5 7.13 54.92 -30.33
C LEU A 5 5.95 54.50 -29.41
N ASN A 6 6.29 53.73 -28.36
CA ASN A 6 5.74 53.80 -26.99
C ASN A 6 4.34 53.19 -26.70
N THR A 7 4.11 52.52 -25.56
CA THR A 7 4.61 52.86 -24.22
C THR A 7 4.50 51.69 -23.21
N SER A 8 5.50 51.59 -22.31
CA SER A 8 5.45 51.22 -20.87
C SER A 8 4.91 49.84 -20.42
N SER A 9 5.76 48.95 -19.89
CA SER A 9 6.20 48.87 -18.48
C SER A 9 5.10 48.43 -17.50
N ILE A 10 5.26 47.25 -16.87
CA ILE A 10 5.23 47.02 -15.41
C ILE A 10 5.69 45.57 -15.10
N ARG A 11 6.47 45.45 -14.03
CA ARG A 11 7.04 44.25 -13.38
C ARG A 11 5.99 43.21 -12.95
N ALA A 12 6.38 41.94 -12.91
CA ALA A 12 6.52 41.14 -11.67
C ALA A 12 6.46 39.61 -11.95
N THR A 13 7.52 38.93 -11.53
CA THR A 13 7.56 37.58 -10.89
C THR A 13 6.34 36.67 -10.97
N ASN A 14 6.54 35.45 -11.51
CA ASN A 14 6.23 34.15 -10.87
C ASN A 14 6.80 33.02 -11.77
N LYS A 15 7.73 32.17 -11.28
CA LYS A 15 7.43 30.88 -10.62
C LYS A 15 6.40 30.08 -11.44
N THR A 16 6.64 28.90 -12.00
CA THR A 16 7.57 27.82 -11.64
C THR A 16 7.58 26.87 -12.83
N ILE A 17 8.77 26.49 -13.31
CA ILE A 17 8.91 25.43 -14.32
C ILE A 17 8.54 24.11 -13.65
N PHE A 18 7.64 23.40 -14.31
CA PHE A 18 7.18 22.05 -14.04
C PHE A 18 8.34 21.14 -13.60
N ARG A 19 8.42 20.86 -12.29
CA ARG A 19 9.30 19.83 -11.75
C ARG A 19 8.54 18.51 -11.83
N GLU A 20 9.05 17.60 -12.64
CA GLU A 20 8.83 16.17 -12.47
C GLU A 20 9.05 15.78 -11.00
N PRO A 21 8.16 15.01 -10.36
CA PRO A 21 8.56 14.24 -9.20
C PRO A 21 9.34 13.01 -9.70
N GLN A 22 10.60 13.19 -10.04
CA GLN A 22 11.56 12.09 -9.95
C GLN A 22 11.83 11.87 -8.46
N SER A 23 11.11 10.96 -7.83
CA SER A 23 11.58 10.33 -6.60
C SER A 23 11.96 8.88 -6.89
N VAL A 24 12.97 8.73 -7.75
CA VAL A 24 13.89 7.60 -7.64
C VAL A 24 14.64 7.85 -6.33
N LEU A 25 14.28 7.14 -5.27
CA LEU A 25 15.06 7.18 -4.02
C LEU A 25 16.36 6.41 -4.25
N ILE A 26 17.32 7.09 -4.89
CA ILE A 26 18.72 6.72 -4.84
C ILE A 26 19.12 6.81 -3.37
N PHE A 27 19.45 5.65 -2.80
CA PHE A 27 20.07 5.51 -1.49
C PHE A 27 21.44 6.22 -1.53
N GLN A 28 21.46 7.54 -1.32
CA GLN A 28 22.70 8.28 -1.12
C GLN A 28 23.16 8.03 0.32
N SER A 29 23.98 7.00 0.51
CA SER A 29 24.83 6.88 1.70
C SER A 29 25.76 8.09 1.71
N LYS A 30 25.40 9.12 2.47
CA LYS A 30 26.21 10.33 2.64
C LYS A 30 27.50 9.91 3.36
N TRP A 31 28.63 9.96 2.66
CA TRP A 31 29.94 9.67 3.23
C TRP A 31 30.33 10.79 4.20
N TYR A 32 30.16 10.56 5.50
CA TYR A 32 30.64 11.46 6.54
C TYR A 32 32.12 11.16 6.84
N SER A 33 33.03 12.10 6.55
CA SER A 33 34.43 12.01 6.98
C SER A 33 34.52 12.29 8.48
N LEU A 34 35.03 11.33 9.26
CA LEU A 34 34.93 11.31 10.72
C LEU A 34 36.26 11.67 11.40
N LYS A 35 36.26 12.76 12.20
CA LYS A 35 37.21 12.92 13.32
C LYS A 35 36.63 12.25 14.58
N SER A 36 37.47 11.55 15.34
CA SER A 36 37.16 10.37 16.15
C SER A 36 36.26 10.53 17.39
N ASN A 37 35.93 11.75 17.84
CA ASN A 37 35.29 11.93 19.16
C ASN A 37 33.75 12.11 19.13
N ASN A 38 33.12 12.21 17.95
CA ASN A 38 31.66 12.38 17.80
C ASN A 38 30.94 11.12 17.26
N ARG A 39 31.64 9.98 17.14
CA ARG A 39 31.06 8.78 16.51
C ARG A 39 29.92 8.21 17.34
N ILE A 40 30.12 8.07 18.65
CA ILE A 40 29.15 7.42 19.55
C ILE A 40 27.85 8.23 19.63
N THR A 41 27.94 9.56 19.80
CA THR A 41 26.77 10.44 19.85
C THR A 41 26.03 10.51 18.52
N THR A 42 26.74 10.46 17.39
CA THR A 42 26.14 10.45 16.05
C THR A 42 25.42 9.13 15.76
N TRP A 43 26.00 7.99 16.14
CA TRP A 43 25.34 6.68 16.05
C TRP A 43 24.11 6.58 16.96
N LEU A 44 24.20 7.07 18.20
CA LEU A 44 23.06 7.09 19.13
C LEU A 44 21.92 7.97 18.63
N ASN A 45 22.24 9.15 18.08
CA ASN A 45 21.22 10.03 17.49
C ASN A 45 20.57 9.40 16.27
N TYR A 46 21.35 8.72 15.42
CA TYR A 46 20.81 7.99 14.27
C TYR A 46 19.87 6.85 14.70
N VAL A 47 20.28 6.05 15.69
CA VAL A 47 19.44 4.98 16.23
C VAL A 47 18.16 5.55 16.85
N HIS A 48 18.25 6.67 17.57
CA HIS A 48 17.09 7.32 18.16
C HIS A 48 16.13 7.89 17.10
N GLU A 49 16.66 8.50 16.04
CA GLU A 49 15.86 9.02 14.91
C GLU A 49 15.16 7.89 14.16
N VAL A 50 15.84 6.76 13.96
CA VAL A 50 15.24 5.55 13.38
C VAL A 50 14.14 4.98 14.29
N ASP A 51 14.37 4.91 15.60
CA ASP A 51 13.38 4.43 16.58
C ASP A 51 12.15 5.35 16.67
N GLN A 52 12.35 6.67 16.63
CA GLN A 52 11.25 7.64 16.60
C GLN A 52 10.42 7.51 15.31
N ARG A 53 11.07 7.40 14.15
CA ARG A 53 10.36 7.18 12.89
C ARG A 53 9.62 5.85 12.88
N GLN A 54 10.19 4.80 13.47
CA GLN A 54 9.52 3.51 13.58
C GLN A 54 8.24 3.64 14.42
N LYS A 55 8.29 4.38 15.53
CA LYS A 55 7.11 4.69 16.37
C LYS A 55 6.05 5.51 15.63
N GLU A 56 6.46 6.49 14.82
CA GLU A 56 5.54 7.29 14.01
C GLU A 56 4.84 6.43 12.92
N LEU A 57 5.58 5.51 12.29
CA LEU A 57 5.03 4.56 11.32
C LEU A 57 4.08 3.54 11.98
N GLU A 58 4.38 3.10 13.21
CA GLU A 58 3.48 2.25 13.99
C GLU A 58 2.17 2.98 14.30
N GLN A 59 2.23 4.26 14.69
CA GLN A 59 1.08 5.09 15.03
C GLN A 59 0.27 5.58 13.81
N THR A 60 0.81 5.40 12.59
CA THR A 60 0.09 5.79 11.37
C THR A 60 -1.19 4.97 11.21
N PRO A 61 -2.35 5.61 10.99
CA PRO A 61 -3.63 4.92 10.79
C PRO A 61 -3.56 3.87 9.69
N GLU A 62 -4.24 2.74 9.90
CA GLU A 62 -4.23 1.62 8.94
C GLU A 62 -4.78 2.03 7.56
N SER A 63 -5.76 2.91 7.52
CA SER A 63 -6.29 3.48 6.27
C SER A 63 -5.24 4.23 5.47
N GLN A 64 -4.33 4.97 6.12
CA GLN A 64 -3.23 5.66 5.43
C GLN A 64 -2.19 4.67 4.92
N LYS A 65 -1.89 3.63 5.69
CA LYS A 65 -1.02 2.52 5.26
C LYS A 65 -1.59 1.82 4.03
N ILE A 66 -2.90 1.58 3.99
CA ILE A 66 -3.59 1.02 2.82
C ILE A 66 -3.54 1.96 1.61
N ILE A 67 -3.76 3.26 1.77
CA ILE A 67 -3.63 4.21 0.66
C ILE A 67 -2.21 4.17 0.08
N SER A 68 -1.19 4.17 0.95
CA SER A 68 0.19 4.07 0.50
C SER A 68 0.49 2.75 -0.20
N LEU A 69 -0.05 1.63 0.31
CA LEU A 69 0.06 0.32 -0.33
C LEU A 69 -0.57 0.34 -1.72
N MET A 70 -1.81 0.80 -1.85
CA MET A 70 -2.54 0.86 -3.12
C MET A 70 -1.81 1.70 -4.16
N ASN A 71 -1.25 2.85 -3.76
CA ASN A 71 -0.43 3.68 -4.65
C ASN A 71 0.85 2.95 -5.12
N SER A 72 1.46 2.12 -4.26
CA SER A 72 2.70 1.40 -4.59
C SER A 72 2.50 0.22 -5.55
N ILE A 73 1.29 -0.36 -5.56
CA ILE A 73 0.93 -1.52 -6.39
C ILE A 73 0.05 -1.15 -7.59
N GLU A 74 -0.29 0.14 -7.76
CA GLU A 74 -1.26 0.61 -8.77
C GLU A 74 -0.94 0.15 -10.19
N ASP A 75 0.34 0.08 -10.55
CA ASP A 75 0.86 -0.30 -11.85
C ASP A 75 1.23 -1.79 -11.95
N LYS A 76 0.80 -2.61 -10.97
CA LYS A 76 1.22 -4.03 -10.81
C LYS A 76 -0.01 -4.94 -10.82
N PRO A 77 -0.52 -5.31 -12.01
CA PRO A 77 -1.76 -6.05 -12.16
C PRO A 77 -1.84 -7.32 -11.33
N GLU A 78 -0.73 -8.05 -11.20
CA GLU A 78 -0.66 -9.31 -10.47
C GLU A 78 -0.85 -9.10 -8.96
N LEU A 79 -0.25 -8.06 -8.39
CA LEU A 79 -0.41 -7.72 -6.97
C LEU A 79 -1.82 -7.24 -6.67
N VAL A 80 -2.35 -6.37 -7.51
CA VAL A 80 -3.74 -5.89 -7.39
C VAL A 80 -4.71 -7.05 -7.50
N TYR A 81 -4.46 -7.99 -8.42
CA TYR A 81 -5.26 -9.21 -8.57
C TYR A 81 -5.22 -10.09 -7.32
N ILE A 82 -4.03 -10.38 -6.78
CA ILE A 82 -3.87 -11.19 -5.56
C ILE A 82 -4.65 -10.56 -4.40
N LEU A 83 -4.51 -9.24 -4.21
CA LEU A 83 -5.19 -8.49 -3.17
C LEU A 83 -6.70 -8.52 -3.35
N ALA A 84 -7.19 -8.21 -4.55
CA ALA A 84 -8.62 -8.21 -4.86
C ALA A 84 -9.23 -9.60 -4.64
N ALA A 85 -8.55 -10.66 -5.09
CA ALA A 85 -8.98 -12.03 -4.89
C ALA A 85 -9.03 -12.42 -3.41
N PHE A 86 -8.07 -11.95 -2.60
CA PHE A 86 -8.07 -12.13 -1.14
C PHE A 86 -9.30 -11.46 -0.49
N LEU A 87 -9.57 -10.19 -0.84
CA LEU A 87 -10.74 -9.47 -0.33
C LEU A 87 -12.06 -10.10 -0.81
N HIS A 88 -12.10 -10.62 -2.04
CA HIS A 88 -13.25 -11.34 -2.56
C HIS A 88 -13.52 -12.64 -1.78
N ASP A 89 -12.47 -13.40 -1.45
CA ASP A 89 -12.63 -14.61 -0.62
C ASP A 89 -13.14 -14.29 0.78
N LEU A 90 -12.67 -13.21 1.41
CA LEU A 90 -13.21 -12.72 2.68
C LEU A 90 -14.69 -12.37 2.56
N LYS A 91 -15.09 -11.64 1.52
CA LYS A 91 -16.49 -11.29 1.26
C LYS A 91 -17.35 -12.54 1.04
N SER A 92 -16.85 -13.54 0.32
CA SER A 92 -17.55 -14.80 0.07
C SER A 92 -17.88 -15.58 1.35
N ILE A 93 -17.06 -15.42 2.40
CA ILE A 93 -17.33 -16.03 3.70
C ILE A 93 -18.20 -15.16 4.62
N GLY A 94 -18.52 -13.93 4.20
CA GLY A 94 -19.36 -12.98 4.93
C GLY A 94 -18.56 -11.94 5.71
N ILE A 95 -17.29 -11.73 5.41
CA ILE A 95 -16.46 -10.67 5.99
C ILE A 95 -16.32 -9.54 4.97
N ASP A 96 -17.06 -8.46 5.17
CA ASP A 96 -17.06 -7.26 4.33
C ASP A 96 -16.77 -6.00 5.19
N GLN A 97 -16.63 -4.84 4.56
CA GLN A 97 -16.37 -3.55 5.24
C GLN A 97 -17.50 -3.14 6.19
N ASN A 98 -18.73 -3.57 5.90
CA ASN A 98 -19.94 -3.14 6.60
C ASN A 98 -20.37 -4.11 7.71
N ASN A 99 -19.61 -5.18 7.96
CA ASN A 99 -19.99 -6.18 8.95
C ASN A 99 -19.59 -5.73 10.36
N ASP A 100 -20.58 -5.69 11.26
CA ASP A 100 -20.32 -5.45 12.68
C ASP A 100 -19.41 -6.52 13.30
N PRO A 101 -18.60 -6.16 14.32
CA PRO A 101 -17.73 -7.10 15.04
C PRO A 101 -18.46 -8.35 15.57
N GLU A 102 -19.72 -8.19 16.01
CA GLU A 102 -20.54 -9.32 16.48
C GLU A 102 -20.88 -10.31 15.37
N VAL A 103 -21.13 -9.82 14.16
CA VAL A 103 -21.40 -10.66 12.99
C VAL A 103 -20.14 -11.43 12.61
N ARG A 104 -18.99 -10.75 12.57
CA ARG A 104 -17.68 -11.38 12.28
C ARG A 104 -17.31 -12.44 13.31
N THR A 105 -17.61 -12.20 14.59
CA THR A 105 -17.39 -13.16 15.68
C THR A 105 -18.15 -14.48 15.45
N LYS A 106 -19.38 -14.42 14.93
CA LYS A 106 -20.18 -15.61 14.60
C LYS A 106 -19.58 -16.41 13.43
N LEU A 107 -18.76 -15.79 12.59
CA LEU A 107 -18.08 -16.43 11.46
C LEU A 107 -16.74 -17.08 11.83
N LYS A 108 -16.33 -17.04 13.10
CA LYS A 108 -15.01 -17.50 13.56
C LYS A 108 -14.60 -18.87 13.05
N TRP A 109 -15.47 -19.88 13.12
CA TRP A 109 -15.13 -21.21 12.63
C TRP A 109 -15.00 -21.27 11.11
N LYS A 110 -15.90 -20.61 10.37
CA LYS A 110 -15.83 -20.52 8.91
C LYS A 110 -14.55 -19.81 8.47
N PHE A 111 -14.20 -18.71 9.12
CA PHE A 111 -12.95 -17.99 8.88
C PHE A 111 -11.73 -18.86 9.13
N ARG A 112 -11.66 -19.58 10.26
CA ARG A 112 -10.52 -20.45 10.60
C ARG A 112 -10.28 -21.57 9.59
N VAL A 113 -11.36 -22.17 9.07
CA VAL A 113 -11.27 -23.18 8.01
C VAL A 113 -10.69 -22.55 6.74
N TYR A 114 -11.23 -21.40 6.31
CA TYR A 114 -10.73 -20.69 5.13
C TYR A 114 -9.30 -20.14 5.31
N TYR A 115 -8.96 -19.74 6.53
CA TYR A 115 -7.64 -19.27 6.92
C TYR A 115 -6.57 -20.29 6.55
N LEU A 116 -6.76 -21.53 7.02
CA LEU A 116 -5.81 -22.63 6.83
C LEU A 116 -5.81 -23.15 5.39
N LEU A 117 -6.98 -23.20 4.76
CA LEU A 117 -7.10 -23.75 3.40
C LEU A 117 -6.55 -22.80 2.33
N LYS A 118 -6.72 -21.49 2.50
CA LYS A 118 -6.51 -20.53 1.39
C LYS A 118 -5.94 -19.17 1.82
N LEU A 119 -6.56 -18.50 2.79
CA LEU A 119 -6.29 -17.07 3.06
C LEU A 119 -4.85 -16.83 3.54
N LEU A 120 -4.32 -17.69 4.42
CA LEU A 120 -2.94 -17.56 4.90
C LEU A 120 -1.93 -17.63 3.75
N LYS A 121 -2.16 -18.55 2.79
CA LYS A 121 -1.26 -18.72 1.65
C LYS A 121 -1.32 -17.52 0.71
N MET A 122 -2.53 -17.00 0.42
CA MET A 122 -2.70 -15.79 -0.40
C MET A 122 -2.06 -14.56 0.25
N HIS A 123 -2.30 -14.36 1.55
CA HIS A 123 -1.71 -13.28 2.33
C HIS A 123 -0.18 -13.32 2.27
N ASN A 124 0.42 -14.50 2.50
CA ASN A 124 1.87 -14.64 2.48
C ASN A 124 2.44 -14.39 1.09
N VAL A 125 1.80 -14.92 0.03
CA VAL A 125 2.23 -14.65 -1.35
C VAL A 125 2.18 -13.16 -1.64
N PHE A 126 1.09 -12.47 -1.30
CA PHE A 126 0.97 -11.02 -1.50
C PHE A 126 2.15 -10.26 -0.86
N TRP A 127 2.37 -10.47 0.44
CA TRP A 127 3.40 -9.73 1.17
C TRP A 127 4.83 -10.14 0.80
N GLU A 128 5.05 -11.39 0.41
CA GLU A 128 6.34 -11.82 -0.12
C GLU A 128 6.64 -11.12 -1.45
N GLN A 129 5.67 -11.03 -2.36
CA GLN A 129 5.84 -10.29 -3.62
C GLN A 129 6.09 -8.80 -3.37
N CYS A 130 5.34 -8.17 -2.46
CA CYS A 130 5.59 -6.79 -2.05
C CYS A 130 7.00 -6.60 -1.46
N ARG A 131 7.50 -7.57 -0.69
CA ARG A 131 8.88 -7.53 -0.16
C ARG A 131 9.93 -7.70 -1.25
N PHE A 132 9.72 -8.62 -2.20
CA PHE A 132 10.63 -8.82 -3.34
C PHE A 132 10.73 -7.59 -4.23
N LEU A 133 9.64 -6.81 -4.33
CA LEU A 133 9.58 -5.57 -5.09
C LEU A 133 9.89 -4.33 -4.22
N GLU A 134 10.45 -4.52 -3.02
CA GLU A 134 10.88 -3.46 -2.09
C GLU A 134 9.78 -2.48 -1.65
N MET A 135 8.51 -2.88 -1.70
CA MET A 135 7.34 -2.09 -1.26
C MET A 135 7.03 -2.25 0.22
N SER A 136 7.40 -3.40 0.80
CA SER A 136 7.28 -3.64 2.24
C SER A 136 8.61 -4.11 2.81
N GLN A 137 9.01 -3.47 3.90
CA GLN A 137 10.24 -3.78 4.63
C GLN A 137 10.00 -4.69 5.84
N HIS A 138 8.73 -4.96 6.18
CA HIS A 138 8.36 -5.68 7.39
C HIS A 138 7.53 -6.92 7.08
N ARG A 139 7.59 -7.88 7.98
CA ARG A 139 6.72 -9.06 7.91
C ARG A 139 5.32 -8.66 8.39
N HIS A 140 4.34 -8.82 7.52
CA HIS A 140 2.94 -8.67 7.88
C HIS A 140 2.38 -10.00 8.39
N ILE A 141 1.44 -9.93 9.33
CA ILE A 141 0.82 -11.08 9.98
C ILE A 141 -0.68 -11.07 9.64
N LEU A 142 -1.19 -12.23 9.23
CA LEU A 142 -2.63 -12.46 9.12
C LEU A 142 -3.13 -12.97 10.46
N ASN A 143 -3.95 -12.18 11.13
CA ASN A 143 -4.53 -12.54 12.42
C ASN A 143 -5.54 -13.69 12.28
N PHE A 144 -5.61 -14.53 13.32
CA PHE A 144 -6.52 -15.69 13.35
C PHE A 144 -7.92 -15.35 13.88
N ASP A 145 -8.16 -14.08 14.23
CA ASP A 145 -9.46 -13.56 14.65
C ASP A 145 -10.15 -12.86 13.47
N PRO A 146 -11.40 -13.20 13.12
CA PRO A 146 -12.12 -12.51 12.04
C PRO A 146 -12.51 -11.05 12.37
N VAL A 147 -12.44 -10.64 13.64
CA VAL A 147 -12.78 -9.25 14.04
C VAL A 147 -11.68 -8.27 13.64
N ASP A 148 -10.43 -8.72 13.70
CA ASP A 148 -9.25 -7.97 13.29
C ASP A 148 -8.36 -8.90 12.48
N ILE A 149 -8.41 -8.78 11.15
CA ILE A 149 -7.63 -9.60 10.22
C ILE A 149 -6.19 -9.06 10.05
N GLY A 150 -5.93 -7.83 10.49
CA GLY A 150 -4.70 -7.07 10.27
C GLY A 150 -4.84 -6.08 9.12
N LEU A 151 -3.71 -5.63 8.55
CA LEU A 151 -3.68 -4.50 7.62
C LEU A 151 -4.61 -4.68 6.41
N LEU A 152 -4.73 -5.89 5.86
CA LEU A 152 -5.59 -6.21 4.72
C LEU A 152 -7.07 -6.45 5.08
N ASP A 153 -7.51 -6.09 6.29
CA ASP A 153 -8.92 -6.15 6.65
C ASP A 153 -9.75 -5.25 5.71
N PRO A 154 -10.90 -5.73 5.18
CA PRO A 154 -11.81 -4.90 4.40
C PRO A 154 -12.12 -3.53 5.02
N SER A 155 -12.22 -3.42 6.35
CA SER A 155 -12.53 -2.16 7.04
C SER A 155 -11.48 -1.07 6.84
N ASN A 156 -10.26 -1.43 6.45
CA ASN A 156 -9.14 -0.49 6.28
C ASN A 156 -9.12 0.19 4.90
N PHE A 157 -9.95 -0.28 3.97
CA PHE A 157 -9.97 0.23 2.60
C PHE A 157 -10.96 1.39 2.46
N PRO A 158 -10.59 2.45 1.70
CA PRO A 158 -11.58 3.40 1.21
C PRO A 158 -12.69 2.68 0.44
N LYS A 159 -13.94 3.10 0.63
CA LYS A 159 -15.10 2.41 0.09
C LYS A 159 -15.09 2.30 -1.44
N ASP A 160 -14.72 3.39 -2.10
CA ASP A 160 -14.55 3.48 -3.55
C ASP A 160 -13.52 2.48 -4.07
N VAL A 161 -12.36 2.40 -3.40
CA VAL A 161 -11.29 1.44 -3.74
C VAL A 161 -11.77 0.01 -3.54
N PHE A 162 -12.44 -0.28 -2.43
CA PHE A 162 -12.94 -1.61 -2.16
C PHE A 162 -14.01 -2.05 -3.17
N ASP A 163 -14.99 -1.20 -3.46
CA ASP A 163 -16.05 -1.46 -4.43
C ASP A 163 -15.46 -1.69 -5.85
N GLU A 164 -14.46 -0.91 -6.25
CA GLU A 164 -13.69 -1.17 -7.48
C GLU A 164 -13.08 -2.58 -7.46
N LEU A 165 -12.27 -2.90 -6.46
CA LEU A 165 -11.60 -4.21 -6.36
C LEU A 165 -12.60 -5.38 -6.40
N GLN A 166 -13.76 -5.24 -5.74
CA GLN A 166 -14.83 -6.26 -5.76
C GLN A 166 -15.49 -6.41 -7.14
N SER A 167 -15.52 -5.35 -7.95
CA SER A 167 -16.07 -5.39 -9.32
C SER A 167 -15.16 -6.13 -10.31
N GLY A 168 -13.94 -6.47 -9.92
CA GLY A 168 -12.92 -7.03 -10.80
C GLY A 168 -12.24 -5.99 -11.69
N LYS A 169 -12.27 -4.72 -11.29
CA LYS A 169 -11.60 -3.60 -11.98
C LYS A 169 -10.92 -2.71 -10.96
N TYR A 170 -9.72 -2.24 -11.25
CA TYR A 170 -9.08 -1.21 -10.45
C TYR A 170 -8.43 -0.20 -11.38
N LYS A 171 -8.93 1.06 -11.38
CA LYS A 171 -8.47 2.09 -12.32
C LYS A 171 -8.49 1.59 -13.79
N SER A 172 -7.32 1.50 -14.43
CA SER A 172 -7.15 1.01 -15.81
C SER A 172 -6.95 -0.51 -15.91
N ILE A 173 -6.83 -1.22 -14.78
CA ILE A 173 -6.57 -2.66 -14.74
C ILE A 173 -7.90 -3.41 -14.74
N ASN A 174 -8.05 -4.33 -15.69
CA ASN A 174 -9.15 -5.29 -15.72
C ASN A 174 -8.68 -6.62 -15.12
N LEU A 175 -9.17 -6.95 -13.91
CA LEU A 175 -8.75 -8.15 -13.18
C LEU A 175 -9.38 -9.42 -13.77
N LYS A 176 -10.45 -9.29 -14.54
CA LYS A 176 -11.11 -10.41 -15.22
C LYS A 176 -10.24 -11.03 -16.31
N THR A 177 -9.32 -10.27 -16.90
CA THR A 177 -8.45 -10.76 -17.98
C THR A 177 -7.18 -11.44 -17.46
N ILE A 178 -6.89 -11.34 -16.17
CA ILE A 178 -5.68 -11.94 -15.58
C ILE A 178 -5.90 -13.44 -15.38
N ASP A 179 -4.96 -14.24 -15.86
CA ASP A 179 -4.98 -15.68 -15.62
C ASP A 179 -4.45 -15.99 -14.21
N PRO A 180 -5.18 -16.81 -13.44
CA PRO A 180 -4.77 -17.15 -12.07
C PRO A 180 -3.50 -18.00 -12.08
N VAL A 181 -2.54 -17.68 -11.21
CA VAL A 181 -1.28 -18.44 -11.07
C VAL A 181 -1.12 -18.96 -9.64
N GLY A 182 -0.81 -20.24 -9.47
CA GLY A 182 -0.46 -20.81 -8.16
C GLY A 182 -1.67 -21.08 -7.25
N VAL A 183 -1.85 -20.29 -6.18
CA VAL A 183 -2.86 -20.53 -5.12
C VAL A 183 -4.30 -20.31 -5.59
N PHE A 184 -4.45 -19.59 -6.70
CA PHE A 184 -5.73 -19.27 -7.30
C PHE A 184 -6.11 -20.40 -8.25
N ALA A 185 -7.01 -21.28 -7.85
CA ALA A 185 -7.48 -22.37 -8.71
C ALA A 185 -8.42 -21.87 -9.84
N ARG A 186 -9.10 -20.74 -9.61
CA ARG A 186 -10.01 -20.06 -10.53
C ARG A 186 -9.91 -18.55 -10.33
N ASN A 187 -10.15 -17.78 -11.40
CA ASN A 187 -10.28 -16.33 -11.29
C ASN A 187 -11.67 -16.02 -10.70
N PRO A 188 -11.77 -15.41 -9.50
CA PRO A 188 -13.05 -15.16 -8.85
C PRO A 188 -13.90 -14.09 -9.57
N PHE A 189 -13.32 -13.37 -10.52
CA PHE A 189 -13.98 -12.30 -11.29
C PHE A 189 -14.41 -12.75 -12.70
N ARG A 190 -14.16 -14.01 -13.07
CA ARG A 190 -14.67 -14.64 -14.29
C ARG A 190 -15.90 -15.46 -13.94
N ASP A 191 -16.97 -15.26 -14.71
CA ASP A 191 -18.21 -16.05 -14.63
C ASP A 191 -18.02 -17.49 -15.16
#